data_AF-A0A962QB42-F1
#
_entry.id   AF-A0A962QB42-F1
#
_cell.length_a   1.000
_cell.length_b   1.000
_cell.length_c   1.000
_cell.angle_alpha   90.00
_cell.angle_beta   90.00
_cell.angle_gamma   90.00
#
_symmetry.space_group_name_H-M   'P 1'
#
loop_
_entity.id
_entity.type
_entity.pdbx_description
1 polymer ?
#
loop_
_entity_poly.entity_id
_entity_poly.type
_entity_poly.pdbx_seq_one_letter_code
_entity_poly.pdbx_strand_id
1 'polypeptide(L)'
;MRKLTDFIVESENLNQHDGILVIVDVQDVFDKFIPDGLEEKIASYCKEFDKVYQIWDSNKTNKRTYDFPNQVRIVRKNYGTKFSNDLVKITNKLEQEYPNAQEGDTFRVGNNNFVVRIHNNHNWFYLNDDLVNLYNELKGKKVIVIGGADEECIEDVYISMKSYGIFPIYNHDYIYSAKTSNKQKASLNNQ
;
A
#
# COMPACT_ATOMS: atom_id res chain seq x y z
N MET A 1 -0.09 15.04 -12.82
CA MET A 1 0.89 14.57 -13.83
C MET A 1 2.25 14.55 -13.14
N ARG A 2 2.73 13.37 -12.70
CA ARG A 2 4.07 13.25 -12.06
C ARG A 2 5.15 13.72 -13.04
N LYS A 3 6.20 14.37 -12.56
CA LYS A 3 7.24 14.91 -13.46
C LYS A 3 8.15 13.76 -13.91
N LEU A 4 8.65 13.83 -15.14
CA LEU A 4 9.61 12.85 -15.68
C LEU A 4 10.85 12.67 -14.78
N THR A 5 11.23 13.73 -14.08
CA THR A 5 12.31 13.72 -13.07
C THR A 5 12.02 12.79 -11.90
N ASP A 6 10.77 12.68 -11.48
CA ASP A 6 10.36 11.85 -10.34
C ASP A 6 10.51 10.37 -10.71
N PHE A 7 10.13 10.01 -11.95
CA PHE A 7 10.26 8.65 -12.48
C PHE A 7 11.73 8.20 -12.64
N ILE A 8 12.60 9.07 -13.15
CA ILE A 8 14.03 8.77 -13.31
C ILE A 8 14.68 8.52 -11.95
N VAL A 9 14.41 9.38 -10.97
CA VAL A 9 14.92 9.23 -9.59
C VAL A 9 14.38 7.94 -8.95
N GLU A 10 13.11 7.60 -9.14
CA GLU A 10 12.55 6.33 -8.64
C GLU A 10 13.25 5.11 -9.26
N SER A 11 13.49 5.12 -10.57
CA SER A 11 14.18 4.02 -11.27
C SER A 11 15.64 3.83 -10.81
N GLU A 12 16.38 4.92 -10.54
CA GLU A 12 17.75 4.86 -10.03
C GLU A 12 17.81 4.36 -8.57
N ASN A 13 16.76 4.62 -7.79
CA ASN A 13 16.64 4.18 -6.41
C ASN A 13 16.30 2.70 -6.25
N LEU A 14 15.82 2.01 -7.30
CA LEU A 14 15.48 0.58 -7.24
C LEU A 14 16.65 -0.33 -6.86
N ASN A 15 17.90 0.13 -7.03
CA ASN A 15 19.11 -0.60 -6.62
C ASN A 15 19.62 -0.18 -5.22
N GLN A 16 18.96 0.76 -4.55
CA GLN A 16 19.37 1.32 -3.26
C GLN A 16 18.34 1.00 -2.17
N HIS A 17 18.16 -0.29 -1.87
CA HIS A 17 17.24 -0.76 -0.83
C HIS A 17 17.92 -1.74 0.14
N ASP A 18 17.31 -1.96 1.29
CA ASP A 18 17.85 -2.82 2.35
C ASP A 18 17.49 -4.32 2.18
N GLY A 19 17.29 -4.79 0.95
CA GLY A 19 16.85 -6.17 0.68
C GLY A 19 15.41 -6.49 1.12
N ILE A 20 14.57 -5.46 1.30
CA ILE A 20 13.18 -5.60 1.79
C ILE A 20 12.18 -5.27 0.69
N LEU A 21 11.21 -6.16 0.48
CA LEU A 21 10.05 -5.97 -0.40
C LEU A 21 8.76 -5.97 0.40
N VAL A 22 7.88 -5.02 0.10
CA VAL A 22 6.50 -4.96 0.62
C VAL A 22 5.52 -5.04 -0.55
N ILE A 23 4.68 -6.06 -0.52
CA ILE A 23 3.65 -6.33 -1.52
C ILE A 23 2.31 -5.89 -0.95
N VAL A 24 1.60 -4.98 -1.63
CA VAL A 24 0.34 -4.43 -1.14
C VAL A 24 -0.83 -4.97 -1.96
N ASP A 25 -1.87 -5.46 -1.30
CA ASP A 25 -3.19 -5.80 -1.85
C ASP A 25 -3.21 -6.79 -3.04
N VAL A 26 -2.18 -7.62 -3.23
CA VAL A 26 -2.19 -8.69 -4.25
C VAL A 26 -2.99 -9.89 -3.73
N GLN A 27 -4.26 -10.02 -4.15
CA GLN A 27 -5.24 -11.01 -3.64
C GLN A 27 -6.27 -11.41 -4.70
N ASP A 28 -6.83 -12.63 -4.63
CA ASP A 28 -7.81 -13.18 -5.62
C ASP A 28 -8.98 -12.23 -5.89
N VAL A 29 -9.46 -11.54 -4.84
CA VAL A 29 -10.59 -10.60 -4.94
C VAL A 29 -10.32 -9.45 -5.90
N PHE A 30 -9.06 -9.25 -6.29
CA PHE A 30 -8.60 -8.24 -7.23
C PHE A 30 -8.14 -8.84 -8.57
N ASP A 31 -8.31 -10.14 -8.83
CA ASP A 31 -7.84 -10.84 -10.05
C ASP A 31 -8.27 -10.20 -11.37
N LYS A 32 -9.46 -9.59 -11.38
CA LYS A 32 -9.95 -8.87 -12.56
C LYS A 32 -9.11 -7.64 -12.92
N PHE A 33 -8.34 -7.14 -11.96
CA PHE A 33 -7.42 -6.00 -12.10
C PHE A 33 -5.97 -6.45 -12.21
N ILE A 34 -5.63 -7.62 -11.70
CA ILE A 34 -4.29 -8.20 -11.79
C ILE A 34 -4.07 -8.70 -13.23
N PRO A 35 -3.06 -8.17 -13.95
CA PRO A 35 -2.66 -8.68 -15.26
C PRO A 35 -2.27 -10.15 -15.19
N ASP A 36 -2.60 -10.93 -16.22
CA ASP A 36 -2.27 -12.35 -16.27
C ASP A 36 -0.76 -12.58 -16.13
N GLY A 37 -0.38 -13.47 -15.22
CA GLY A 37 0.99 -13.84 -14.90
C GLY A 37 1.79 -12.79 -14.13
N LEU A 38 1.15 -11.74 -13.61
CA LEU A 38 1.81 -10.78 -12.72
C LEU A 38 2.22 -11.46 -11.41
N GLU A 39 1.37 -12.34 -10.87
CA GLU A 39 1.63 -13.10 -9.66
C GLU A 39 2.90 -13.97 -9.76
N GLU A 40 3.16 -14.58 -10.92
CA GLU A 40 4.35 -15.40 -11.16
C GLU A 40 5.61 -14.54 -11.32
N LYS A 41 5.46 -13.36 -11.94
CA LYS A 41 6.53 -12.35 -12.02
C LYS A 41 6.88 -11.82 -10.64
N ILE A 42 5.88 -11.49 -9.82
CA ILE A 42 6.07 -11.08 -8.43
C ILE A 42 6.76 -12.21 -7.65
N ALA A 43 6.28 -13.45 -7.76
CA ALA A 43 6.89 -14.59 -7.08
C ALA A 43 8.36 -14.80 -7.49
N SER A 44 8.71 -14.55 -8.75
CA SER A 44 10.10 -14.59 -9.21
C SER A 44 10.91 -13.44 -8.62
N TYR A 45 10.37 -12.22 -8.64
CA TYR A 45 11.02 -11.02 -8.12
C TYR A 45 11.28 -11.10 -6.61
N CYS A 46 10.37 -11.70 -5.84
CA CYS A 46 10.54 -11.97 -4.41
C CYS A 46 11.84 -12.69 -4.04
N LYS A 47 12.41 -13.49 -4.95
CA LYS A 47 13.65 -14.24 -4.72
C LYS A 47 14.89 -13.35 -4.65
N GLU A 48 14.80 -12.12 -5.14
CA GLU A 48 15.87 -11.12 -5.11
C GLU A 48 15.96 -10.39 -3.76
N PHE A 49 15.00 -10.63 -2.85
CA PHE A 49 14.88 -9.95 -1.57
C PHE A 49 15.12 -10.91 -0.41
N ASP A 50 15.78 -10.42 0.64
CA ASP A 50 16.00 -11.16 1.88
C ASP A 50 14.69 -11.33 2.67
N LYS A 51 13.84 -10.30 2.63
CA LYS A 51 12.58 -10.25 3.38
C LYS A 51 11.45 -9.74 2.53
N VAL A 52 10.40 -10.56 2.43
CA VAL A 52 9.15 -10.19 1.77
C VAL A 52 8.03 -10.06 2.81
N TYR A 53 7.36 -8.92 2.81
CA TYR A 53 6.16 -8.67 3.60
C TYR A 53 4.97 -8.51 2.66
N GLN A 54 3.83 -9.10 3.02
CA GLN A 54 2.57 -8.85 2.32
C GLN A 54 1.66 -8.02 3.21
N ILE A 55 1.19 -6.87 2.73
CA ILE A 55 0.08 -6.12 3.32
C ILE A 55 -1.19 -6.50 2.57
N TRP A 56 -2.20 -7.03 3.27
CA TRP A 56 -3.43 -7.50 2.65
C TRP A 56 -4.67 -6.76 3.16
N ASP A 57 -5.61 -6.47 2.26
CA ASP A 57 -6.91 -5.91 2.58
C ASP A 57 -7.86 -7.01 3.07
N SER A 58 -8.23 -6.90 4.34
CA SER A 58 -9.13 -7.83 5.01
C SER A 58 -10.62 -7.47 4.96
N ASN A 59 -10.98 -6.35 4.35
CA ASN A 59 -12.39 -6.00 4.17
C ASN A 59 -13.07 -6.81 3.07
N LYS A 60 -12.31 -7.19 2.04
CA LYS A 60 -12.84 -7.81 0.83
C LYS A 60 -12.88 -9.33 0.92
N THR A 61 -12.04 -9.91 1.76
CA THR A 61 -11.95 -11.36 1.95
C THR A 61 -11.43 -11.67 3.35
N ASN A 62 -11.79 -12.83 3.88
CA ASN A 62 -11.18 -13.41 5.09
C ASN A 62 -10.10 -14.44 4.75
N LYS A 63 -9.82 -14.64 3.46
CA LYS A 63 -8.92 -15.67 2.95
C LYS A 63 -7.76 -15.03 2.20
N ARG A 64 -6.56 -15.48 2.55
CA ARG A 64 -5.31 -15.17 1.87
C ARG A 64 -5.16 -16.05 0.63
N THR A 65 -4.60 -15.47 -0.42
CA THR A 65 -4.51 -16.11 -1.73
C THR A 65 -3.11 -16.60 -2.08
N TYR A 66 -2.09 -15.76 -1.98
CA TYR A 66 -0.77 -16.05 -2.56
C TYR A 66 0.30 -16.30 -1.51
N ASP A 67 1.09 -17.34 -1.75
CA ASP A 67 2.34 -17.66 -1.06
C ASP A 67 3.53 -17.20 -1.89
N PHE A 68 4.25 -16.17 -1.42
CA PHE A 68 5.44 -15.67 -2.11
C PHE A 68 6.73 -16.20 -1.48
N PRO A 69 7.79 -16.41 -2.27
CA PRO A 69 9.12 -16.73 -1.76
C PRO A 69 9.64 -15.68 -0.76
N ASN A 70 10.50 -16.12 0.15
CA ASN A 70 11.16 -15.28 1.18
C ASN A 70 10.19 -14.47 2.06
N GLN A 71 8.92 -14.89 2.12
CA GLN A 71 7.92 -14.19 2.91
C GLN A 71 8.14 -14.41 4.40
N VAL A 72 8.38 -13.31 5.10
CA VAL A 72 8.55 -13.29 6.56
C VAL A 72 7.19 -13.20 7.25
N ARG A 73 6.32 -12.30 6.78
CA ARG A 73 5.05 -12.00 7.45
C ARG A 73 4.00 -11.46 6.50
N ILE A 74 2.76 -11.78 6.83
CA ILE A 74 1.56 -11.19 6.25
C ILE A 74 0.97 -10.25 7.29
N VAL A 75 0.72 -9.00 6.90
CA VAL A 75 0.31 -7.90 7.76
C VAL A 75 -1.08 -7.47 7.33
N ARG A 76 -2.03 -7.55 8.26
CA ARG A 76 -3.42 -7.24 7.98
C ARG A 76 -3.61 -5.74 7.94
N LYS A 77 -4.06 -5.22 6.80
CA LYS A 77 -4.63 -3.88 6.68
C LYS A 77 -6.10 -3.98 7.07
N ASN A 78 -6.40 -3.47 8.25
CA ASN A 78 -7.78 -3.28 8.69
C ASN A 78 -8.17 -1.85 8.37
N TYR A 79 -9.23 -1.66 7.60
CA TYR A 79 -10.02 -0.44 7.78
C TYR A 79 -10.79 -0.70 9.07
N GLY A 80 -10.39 -0.09 10.18
CA GLY A 80 -10.94 -0.37 11.52
C GLY A 80 -12.42 -0.72 11.44
N THR A 81 -12.75 -1.99 11.70
CA THR A 81 -14.08 -2.64 11.53
C THR A 81 -15.07 -1.81 10.71
N LYS A 82 -15.01 -1.86 9.37
CA LYS A 82 -15.91 -1.12 8.47
C LYS A 82 -16.19 0.31 8.94
N PHE A 83 -15.26 1.24 8.81
CA PHE A 83 -15.60 2.67 8.96
C PHE A 83 -16.48 2.88 10.21
N SER A 84 -16.11 2.24 11.33
CA SER A 84 -16.96 2.23 12.52
C SER A 84 -17.36 3.68 12.76
N ASN A 85 -18.62 3.95 13.08
CA ASN A 85 -19.11 5.33 13.20
C ASN A 85 -18.17 6.22 14.04
N ASP A 86 -17.34 5.61 14.89
CA ASP A 86 -16.30 6.25 15.68
C ASP A 86 -15.07 6.70 14.87
N LEU A 87 -14.54 5.93 13.92
CA LEU A 87 -13.44 6.40 13.07
C LEU A 87 -13.89 7.58 12.19
N VAL A 88 -15.12 7.57 11.67
CA VAL A 88 -15.69 8.73 10.94
C VAL A 88 -15.80 9.94 11.83
N LYS A 89 -16.32 9.78 13.05
CA LYS A 89 -16.38 10.88 14.03
C LYS A 89 -14.99 11.41 14.32
N ILE A 90 -14.00 10.52 14.47
CA ILE A 90 -12.61 10.89 14.73
C ILE A 90 -12.04 11.69 13.55
N THR A 91 -12.17 11.20 12.31
CA THR A 91 -11.65 11.91 11.13
C THR A 91 -12.35 13.24 10.91
N ASN A 92 -13.67 13.31 11.09
CA ASN A 92 -14.42 14.58 11.00
C ASN A 92 -13.99 15.57 12.07
N LYS A 93 -13.72 15.09 13.29
CA LYS A 93 -13.19 15.92 14.37
C LYS A 93 -11.79 16.42 14.04
N LEU A 94 -10.91 15.56 13.51
CA LEU A 94 -9.58 15.95 13.07
C LEU A 94 -9.62 16.97 11.93
N GLU A 95 -10.57 16.89 11.01
CA GLU A 95 -10.75 17.90 9.96
C GLU A 95 -11.15 19.27 10.52
N GLN A 96 -11.92 19.30 11.61
CA GLN A 96 -12.29 20.54 12.29
C GLN A 96 -11.15 21.10 13.15
N GLU A 97 -10.43 20.24 13.88
CA GLU A 97 -9.33 20.64 14.77
C GLU A 97 -8.05 21.00 14.00
N TYR A 98 -7.80 20.32 12.88
CA TYR A 98 -6.61 20.47 12.05
C TYR A 98 -6.99 20.73 10.58
N PRO A 99 -7.68 21.84 10.27
CA PRO A 99 -8.14 22.14 8.91
C PRO A 99 -6.98 22.31 7.90
N ASN A 100 -5.78 22.59 8.39
CA ASN A 100 -4.56 22.76 7.61
C ASN A 100 -3.60 21.57 7.73
N ALA A 101 -4.08 20.38 8.16
CA ALA A 101 -3.26 19.18 8.21
C ALA A 101 -2.66 18.86 6.83
N GLN A 102 -1.35 18.67 6.79
CA GLN A 102 -0.59 18.37 5.59
C GLN A 102 -0.53 16.86 5.36
N GLU A 103 -0.27 16.44 4.11
CA GLU A 103 -0.01 15.04 3.79
C GLU A 103 1.13 14.48 4.66
N GLY A 104 0.91 13.29 5.22
CA GLY A 104 1.82 12.64 6.17
C GLY A 104 1.60 13.03 7.64
N ASP A 105 0.83 14.07 7.95
CA ASP A 105 0.50 14.39 9.35
C ASP A 105 -0.19 13.19 10.00
N THR A 106 0.33 12.79 11.16
CA THR A 106 -0.04 11.52 11.83
C THR A 106 -0.60 11.81 13.21
N PHE A 107 -1.82 11.32 13.47
CA PHE A 107 -2.56 11.57 14.70
C PHE A 107 -2.85 10.26 15.41
N ARG A 108 -2.61 10.20 16.72
CA ARG A 108 -2.92 9.03 17.54
C ARG A 108 -4.41 9.01 17.86
N VAL A 109 -5.09 7.90 17.59
CA VAL A 109 -6.56 7.77 17.74
C VAL A 109 -6.97 6.65 18.72
N GLY A 110 -6.00 5.92 19.25
CA GLY A 110 -6.20 4.89 20.25
C GLY A 110 -4.90 4.59 21.00
N ASN A 111 -4.84 3.43 21.65
CA ASN A 111 -3.65 3.05 22.40
C ASN A 111 -2.43 2.86 21.49
N ASN A 112 -2.58 2.15 20.37
CA ASN A 112 -1.48 1.91 19.44
C ASN A 112 -1.87 2.15 17.98
N ASN A 113 -2.94 2.93 17.76
CA ASN A 113 -3.49 3.19 16.43
C ASN A 113 -3.33 4.65 16.05
N PHE A 114 -3.13 4.87 14.76
CA PHE A 114 -2.93 6.19 14.19
C PHE A 114 -3.82 6.38 12.98
N VAL A 115 -4.04 7.64 12.62
CA VAL A 115 -4.53 8.03 11.30
C VAL A 115 -3.51 8.95 10.66
N VAL A 116 -3.25 8.74 9.38
CA VAL A 116 -2.34 9.54 8.57
C VAL A 116 -3.16 10.32 7.54
N ARG A 117 -2.86 11.61 7.38
CA ARG A 117 -3.45 12.44 6.34
C ARG A 117 -2.82 12.07 4.99
N ILE A 118 -3.64 11.72 3.99
CA ILE A 118 -3.14 11.29 2.66
C ILE A 118 -3.46 12.33 1.57
N HIS A 119 -4.55 13.08 1.69
CA HIS A 119 -4.92 14.14 0.72
C HIS A 119 -5.17 13.65 -0.73
N ASN A 120 -5.45 12.35 -0.92
CA ASN A 120 -5.97 11.79 -2.16
C ASN A 120 -7.49 11.49 -2.04
N ASN A 121 -8.03 10.54 -2.81
CA ASN A 121 -9.42 10.11 -2.69
C ASN A 121 -9.78 9.58 -1.28
N HIS A 122 -8.79 9.09 -0.54
CA HIS A 122 -8.88 8.78 0.87
C HIS A 122 -8.25 9.93 1.67
N ASN A 123 -9.07 10.80 2.25
CA ASN A 123 -8.57 11.91 3.07
C ASN A 123 -7.67 11.44 4.24
N TRP A 124 -7.96 10.26 4.79
CA TRP A 124 -7.31 9.69 5.96
C TRP A 124 -7.07 8.20 5.79
N PHE A 125 -5.91 7.72 6.24
CA PHE A 125 -5.55 6.31 6.28
C PHE A 125 -5.36 5.82 7.71
N TYR A 126 -6.01 4.72 8.07
CA TYR A 126 -5.94 4.16 9.42
C TYR A 126 -4.83 3.12 9.54
N LEU A 127 -3.96 3.30 10.54
CA LEU A 127 -2.92 2.36 10.91
C LEU A 127 -3.37 1.52 12.11
N ASN A 128 -3.80 0.28 11.84
CA ASN A 128 -4.05 -0.72 12.87
C ASN A 128 -2.74 -1.26 13.47
N ASP A 129 -2.85 -1.96 14.60
CA ASP A 129 -1.69 -2.45 15.37
C ASP A 129 -0.71 -3.27 14.52
N ASP A 130 -1.19 -4.11 13.61
CA ASP A 130 -0.34 -4.94 12.75
C ASP A 130 0.52 -4.08 11.81
N LEU A 131 -0.07 -3.02 11.23
CA LEU A 131 0.67 -2.07 10.38
C LEU A 131 1.66 -1.27 11.21
N VAL A 132 1.27 -0.81 12.40
CA VAL A 132 2.17 -0.09 13.31
C VAL A 132 3.36 -0.95 13.72
N ASN A 133 3.13 -2.23 14.02
CA ASN A 133 4.20 -3.17 14.36
C ASN A 133 5.15 -3.41 13.18
N LEU A 134 4.62 -3.53 11.96
CA LEU A 134 5.44 -3.58 10.75
C LEU A 134 6.24 -2.29 10.58
N TYR A 135 5.60 -1.13 10.75
CA TYR A 135 6.25 0.15 10.47
C TYR A 135 7.36 0.47 11.48
N ASN A 136 7.17 0.08 12.75
CA ASN A 136 8.23 0.14 13.75
C ASN A 136 9.44 -0.74 13.38
N GLU A 137 9.20 -1.94 12.83
CA GLU A 137 10.27 -2.84 12.38
C GLU A 137 11.03 -2.26 11.18
N LEU A 138 10.32 -1.61 10.26
CA LEU A 138 10.87 -1.05 9.02
C LEU A 138 11.38 0.39 9.18
N LYS A 139 11.25 1.01 10.35
CA LYS A 139 11.63 2.40 10.56
C LYS A 139 13.10 2.64 10.21
N GLY A 140 13.36 3.67 9.40
CA GLY A 140 14.68 4.01 8.89
C GLY A 140 15.18 3.13 7.75
N LYS A 141 14.38 2.17 7.26
CA LYS A 141 14.75 1.28 6.15
C LYS A 141 14.29 1.81 4.80
N LYS A 142 15.08 1.52 3.76
CA LYS A 142 14.72 1.67 2.36
C LYS A 142 14.05 0.39 1.87
N VAL A 143 12.79 0.49 1.47
CA VAL A 143 11.94 -0.67 1.13
C VAL A 143 11.40 -0.52 -0.28
N ILE A 144 11.39 -1.60 -1.06
CA ILE A 144 10.68 -1.62 -2.34
C ILE A 144 9.20 -1.91 -2.07
N VAL A 145 8.31 -1.17 -2.72
CA VAL A 145 6.85 -1.32 -2.59
C VAL A 145 6.24 -1.61 -3.97
N ILE A 146 5.42 -2.66 -4.04
CA ILE A 146 4.73 -3.11 -5.27
C ILE A 146 3.28 -3.50 -4.99
N GLY A 147 2.50 -3.78 -6.05
CA GLY A 147 1.17 -4.37 -5.93
C GLY A 147 0.04 -3.42 -6.28
N GLY A 148 -0.83 -3.18 -5.30
CA GLY A 148 -2.20 -2.64 -5.43
C GLY A 148 -2.38 -1.38 -6.27
N ALA A 149 -3.65 -1.07 -6.55
CA ALA A 149 -4.10 -0.01 -7.45
C ALA A 149 -3.28 1.30 -7.34
N ASP A 150 -2.59 1.65 -8.43
CA ASP A 150 -1.94 2.95 -8.63
C ASP A 150 -2.96 4.09 -8.41
N GLU A 151 -2.53 5.15 -7.72
CA GLU A 151 -3.38 6.29 -7.27
C GLU A 151 -4.53 5.91 -6.29
N GLU A 152 -4.46 4.73 -5.64
CA GLU A 152 -5.38 4.32 -4.58
C GLU A 152 -4.61 3.72 -3.38
N CYS A 153 -4.91 2.46 -2.99
CA CYS A 153 -4.47 1.82 -1.76
C CYS A 153 -2.94 1.75 -1.57
N ILE A 154 -2.17 1.70 -2.66
CA ILE A 154 -0.70 1.64 -2.58
C ILE A 154 -0.10 3.01 -2.24
N GLU A 155 -0.78 4.10 -2.61
CA GLU A 155 -0.39 5.47 -2.28
C GLU A 155 -0.60 5.76 -0.80
N ASP A 156 -1.72 5.31 -0.24
CA ASP A 156 -1.99 5.44 1.20
C ASP A 156 -0.91 4.76 2.05
N VAL A 157 -0.51 3.54 1.66
CA VAL A 157 0.57 2.78 2.32
C VAL A 157 1.92 3.48 2.15
N TYR A 158 2.21 4.01 0.97
CA TYR A 158 3.47 4.72 0.71
C TYR A 158 3.60 6.01 1.54
N ILE A 159 2.56 6.85 1.55
CA ILE A 159 2.56 8.10 2.32
C ILE A 159 2.65 7.81 3.82
N SER A 160 1.91 6.81 4.31
CA SER A 160 1.97 6.43 5.72
C SER A 160 3.29 5.76 6.13
N MET A 161 3.95 5.03 5.23
CA MET A 161 5.33 4.57 5.45
C MET A 161 6.29 5.76 5.60
N LYS A 162 6.20 6.76 4.72
CA LYS A 162 7.04 7.97 4.80
C LYS A 162 6.81 8.74 6.07
N SER A 163 5.55 8.92 6.49
CA SER A 163 5.24 9.59 7.75
C SER A 163 5.81 8.87 8.98
N TYR A 164 5.98 7.56 8.89
CA TYR A 164 6.61 6.74 9.94
C TYR A 164 8.14 6.71 9.91
N GLY A 165 8.76 7.41 8.95
CA GLY A 165 10.22 7.45 8.78
C GLY A 165 10.79 6.22 8.05
N ILE A 166 9.97 5.56 7.24
CA ILE A 166 10.40 4.52 6.30
C ILE A 166 10.66 5.20 4.94
N PHE A 167 11.59 4.68 4.15
CA PHE A 167 11.93 5.21 2.83
C PHE A 167 11.43 4.28 1.72
N PRO A 168 10.13 4.28 1.41
CA PRO A 168 9.58 3.44 0.35
C PRO A 168 9.99 3.94 -1.05
N ILE A 169 10.22 2.99 -1.94
CA ILE A 169 10.56 3.18 -3.35
C ILE A 169 9.59 2.33 -4.17
N TYR A 170 8.89 2.95 -5.13
CA TYR A 170 8.00 2.20 -6.00
C TYR A 170 8.77 1.43 -7.06
N ASN A 171 8.36 0.19 -7.30
CA ASN A 171 8.66 -0.47 -8.57
C ASN A 171 7.37 -0.58 -9.40
N HIS A 172 7.20 0.38 -10.31
CA HIS A 172 6.01 0.53 -11.16
C HIS A 172 5.79 -0.64 -12.12
N ASP A 173 6.82 -1.43 -12.43
CA ASP A 173 6.69 -2.61 -13.30
C ASP A 173 5.80 -3.70 -12.68
N TYR A 174 5.58 -3.63 -11.37
CA TYR A 174 4.79 -4.57 -10.58
C TYR A 174 3.57 -3.91 -9.90
N ILE A 175 3.18 -2.72 -10.35
CA ILE A 175 1.97 -2.04 -9.89
C ILE A 175 0.86 -2.25 -10.92
N TYR A 176 -0.33 -2.66 -10.47
CA TYR A 176 -1.51 -2.78 -11.31
C TYR A 176 -2.55 -1.72 -10.95
N SER A 177 -3.47 -1.40 -11.85
CA SER A 177 -4.64 -0.57 -11.54
C SER A 177 -5.84 -0.99 -12.38
N ALA A 178 -7.04 -0.60 -11.95
CA ALA A 178 -8.25 -0.79 -12.75
C ALA A 178 -8.21 -0.03 -14.09
N LYS A 179 -7.41 1.04 -14.18
CA LYS A 179 -7.26 1.87 -15.39
C LYS A 179 -6.26 1.28 -16.39
N THR A 180 -5.26 0.54 -15.90
CA THR A 180 -4.15 0.02 -16.72
C THR A 180 -4.26 -1.47 -17.04
N SER A 181 -5.18 -2.21 -16.41
CA SER A 181 -5.32 -3.65 -16.65
C SER A 181 -5.98 -3.97 -18.00
N ASN A 182 -5.30 -4.79 -18.81
CA ASN A 182 -5.73 -5.19 -20.16
C ASN A 182 -7.06 -5.99 -20.19
N LYS A 183 -7.50 -6.55 -19.05
CA LYS A 183 -8.75 -7.33 -18.97
C LYS A 183 -10.01 -6.49 -19.24
N GLN A 184 -10.02 -5.19 -18.97
CA GLN A 184 -11.15 -4.31 -19.33
C GLN A 184 -11.21 -3.96 -20.81
N LYS A 185 -10.06 -3.88 -21.50
CA LYS A 185 -10.01 -3.60 -22.94
C LYS A 185 -10.57 -4.74 -23.79
N ALA A 186 -10.49 -5.98 -23.31
CA ALA A 186 -11.08 -7.14 -23.99
C ALA A 186 -12.61 -7.21 -23.86
N SER A 187 -13.19 -6.71 -22.77
CA SER A 187 -14.65 -6.70 -22.55
C SER A 187 -15.39 -5.53 -23.21
N LEU A 188 -14.70 -4.46 -23.58
CA LEU A 188 -15.29 -3.29 -24.26
C LEU A 188 -15.24 -3.37 -25.80
N ASN A 189 -14.51 -4.35 -26.35
CA ASN A 189 -14.42 -4.58 -27.80
C ASN A 189 -15.39 -5.66 -28.32
N ASN A 190 -16.29 -6.16 -27.46
CA ASN A 190 -17.29 -7.18 -27.79
C ASN A 190 -18.74 -6.72 -27.47
N GLN A 191 -19.01 -5.41 -27.51
CA GLN A 191 -20.39 -4.86 -27.50
C GLN A 191 -20.64 -4.01 -28.73
#